data_AF-A0A5S5DS18-F1
#
_entry.id   AF-A0A5S5DS18-F1
#
_cell.length_a   1.000
_cell.length_b   1.000
_cell.length_c   1.000
_cell.angle_alpha   90.00
_cell.angle_beta   90.00
_cell.angle_gamma   90.00
#
_symmetry.space_group_name_H-M   'P 1'
#
loop_
_entity.id
_entity.type
_entity.pdbx_description
1 polymer ?
#
loop_
_entity_poly.entity_id
_entity_poly.type
_entity_poly.pdbx_seq_one_letter_code
_entity_poly.pdbx_strand_id
1 'polypeptide(L)'
;MKKNIKNSYDLEQAIVELKAKKDKDFNVLKSQLSNSYNNLKPANMLRQMLTGLSTEPKVKNGVLDFVLSLSGGYLSKRLLIGKSNSFLKSIIGYIVQMKATKIISNKITGDNK
;
A
#
# COMPACT_ATOMS: atom_id res chain seq x y z
N MET A 1 -19.93 -22.02 -36.49
CA MET A 1 -21.12 -22.15 -37.35
C MET A 1 -22.32 -22.50 -36.48
N LYS A 2 -23.47 -21.84 -36.68
CA LYS A 2 -24.72 -22.16 -35.97
C LYS A 2 -25.24 -23.50 -36.50
N LYS A 3 -25.36 -24.54 -35.66
CA LYS A 3 -25.98 -25.81 -36.06
C LYS A 3 -27.48 -25.59 -36.30
N ASN A 4 -27.98 -26.05 -37.44
CA ASN A 4 -29.40 -26.03 -37.76
C ASN A 4 -30.05 -27.26 -37.12
N ILE A 5 -30.89 -27.06 -36.11
CA ILE A 5 -31.53 -28.16 -35.36
C ILE A 5 -32.75 -28.63 -36.17
N LYS A 6 -32.71 -29.87 -36.66
CA LYS A 6 -33.76 -30.43 -37.52
C LYS A 6 -34.54 -31.56 -36.87
N ASN A 7 -33.96 -32.24 -35.88
CA ASN A 7 -34.57 -33.37 -35.19
C ASN A 7 -34.20 -33.40 -33.69
N SER A 8 -34.83 -34.30 -32.94
CA SER A 8 -34.62 -34.44 -31.49
C SER A 8 -33.18 -34.83 -31.12
N TYR A 9 -32.50 -35.60 -31.97
CA TYR A 9 -31.10 -36.00 -31.75
C TYR A 9 -30.13 -34.81 -31.87
N ASP A 10 -30.32 -33.95 -32.87
CA ASP A 10 -29.55 -32.70 -33.04
C ASP A 10 -29.73 -31.78 -31.83
N LEU A 11 -30.94 -31.76 -31.26
CA LEU A 11 -31.27 -30.96 -30.08
C LEU A 11 -30.53 -31.48 -28.84
N GLU A 12 -30.55 -32.79 -28.60
CA GLU A 12 -29.83 -33.39 -27.47
C GLU A 12 -28.32 -33.14 -27.56
N GLN A 13 -27.72 -33.32 -28.75
CA GLN A 13 -26.31 -33.00 -28.96
C GLN A 13 -26.01 -31.52 -28.67
N ALA A 14 -26.85 -30.61 -29.17
CA ALA A 14 -26.68 -29.18 -28.91
C ALA A 14 -26.80 -28.86 -27.40
N ILE A 15 -27.70 -29.51 -26.67
CA ILE A 15 -27.84 -29.35 -25.22
C ILE A 15 -26.57 -29.81 -24.49
N VAL A 16 -26.02 -30.97 -24.87
CA VAL A 16 -24.79 -31.50 -24.26
C VAL A 16 -23.60 -30.55 -24.53
N GLU A 17 -23.43 -30.12 -25.78
CA GLU A 17 -22.38 -29.17 -26.16
C GLU A 17 -22.52 -27.83 -25.42
N LEU A 18 -23.74 -27.30 -25.32
CA LEU A 18 -24.01 -26.03 -24.62
C LEU A 18 -23.81 -26.14 -23.11
N LYS A 19 -24.16 -27.27 -22.48
CA LYS A 19 -23.87 -27.52 -21.06
C LYS A 19 -22.36 -27.56 -20.81
N ALA A 20 -21.63 -28.33 -21.61
CA ALA A 20 -20.17 -28.40 -21.49
C ALA A 20 -19.51 -27.02 -21.68
N LYS A 21 -19.99 -26.23 -22.65
CA LYS A 21 -19.52 -24.86 -22.86
C LYS A 21 -19.86 -23.96 -21.67
N LYS A 22 -21.10 -24.00 -21.17
CA LYS A 22 -21.53 -23.21 -20.02
C LYS A 22 -20.67 -23.50 -18.79
N ASP A 23 -20.42 -24.77 -18.49
CA ASP A 23 -19.63 -25.16 -17.33
C ASP A 23 -18.17 -24.69 -17.46
N LYS A 24 -17.59 -24.80 -18.66
CA LYS A 24 -16.26 -24.25 -18.97
C LYS A 24 -16.23 -22.73 -18.76
N ASP A 25 -17.15 -22.01 -19.37
CA ASP A 25 -17.21 -20.55 -19.30
C ASP A 25 -17.45 -20.07 -17.86
N PHE A 26 -18.28 -20.78 -17.09
CA PHE A 26 -18.52 -20.48 -15.67
C PHE A 26 -17.26 -20.65 -14.82
N ASN A 27 -16.51 -21.74 -15.03
CA ASN A 27 -15.26 -21.97 -14.31
C ASN A 27 -14.20 -20.91 -14.64
N VAL A 28 -14.10 -20.51 -15.91
CA VAL A 28 -13.22 -19.41 -16.34
C VAL A 28 -13.63 -18.11 -15.65
N LEU A 29 -14.91 -17.77 -15.67
CA LEU A 29 -15.43 -16.56 -15.03
C LEU A 29 -15.17 -16.56 -13.52
N LYS A 30 -15.40 -17.69 -12.84
CA LYS A 30 -15.12 -17.83 -11.40
C LYS A 30 -13.64 -17.62 -11.09
N SER A 31 -12.74 -18.18 -11.91
CA SER A 31 -11.30 -17.99 -11.77
C SER A 31 -10.91 -16.52 -11.97
N GLN A 32 -11.41 -15.88 -13.03
CA GLN A 32 -11.17 -14.46 -13.30
C GLN A 32 -11.69 -13.57 -12.17
N LEU A 33 -12.89 -13.85 -11.65
CA LEU A 33 -13.46 -13.11 -10.53
C LEU A 33 -12.59 -13.25 -9.27
N SER A 34 -12.14 -14.47 -8.96
CA SER A 34 -11.25 -14.72 -7.82
C SER A 34 -9.92 -13.98 -7.96
N ASN A 35 -9.32 -14.00 -9.16
CA ASN A 35 -8.09 -13.27 -9.43
C ASN A 35 -8.27 -11.76 -9.34
N SER A 36 -9.33 -11.21 -9.94
CA SER A 36 -9.66 -9.79 -9.84
C SER A 36 -9.91 -9.37 -8.39
N TYR A 37 -10.68 -10.16 -7.64
CA TYR A 37 -10.91 -9.92 -6.21
C TYR A 37 -9.60 -9.94 -5.41
N ASN A 38 -8.74 -10.93 -5.67
CA ASN A 38 -7.42 -11.00 -5.03
C ASN A 38 -6.56 -9.79 -5.40
N ASN A 39 -6.56 -9.34 -6.65
CA ASN A 39 -5.78 -8.17 -7.07
C ASN A 39 -6.27 -6.85 -6.46
N LEU A 40 -7.58 -6.74 -6.19
CA LEU A 40 -8.19 -5.59 -5.52
C LEU A 40 -7.99 -5.58 -4.00
N LYS A 41 -7.45 -6.66 -3.41
CA LYS A 41 -7.08 -6.63 -1.99
C LYS A 41 -6.01 -5.58 -1.76
N PRO A 42 -6.15 -4.71 -0.73
CA PRO A 42 -5.18 -3.63 -0.47
C PRO A 42 -3.74 -4.13 -0.39
N ALA A 43 -3.50 -5.29 0.23
CA ALA A 43 -2.17 -5.89 0.31
C ALA A 43 -1.57 -6.22 -1.07
N ASN A 44 -2.37 -6.73 -2.00
CA ASN A 44 -1.93 -7.07 -3.35
C ASN A 44 -1.81 -5.83 -4.24
N MET A 45 -2.65 -4.81 -4.03
CA MET A 45 -2.49 -3.50 -4.68
C MET A 45 -1.16 -2.85 -4.26
N LEU A 46 -0.87 -2.80 -2.95
CA LEU A 46 0.40 -2.29 -2.43
C LEU A 46 1.59 -3.09 -2.97
N ARG A 47 1.49 -4.42 -3.03
CA ARG A 47 2.54 -5.27 -3.60
C ARG A 47 2.75 -5.01 -5.09
N GLN A 48 1.69 -4.90 -5.89
CA GLN A 48 1.77 -4.57 -7.32
C GLN A 48 2.38 -3.19 -7.54
N MET A 49 1.98 -2.20 -6.71
CA MET A 49 2.63 -0.89 -6.68
C MET A 49 4.12 -1.08 -6.44
N LEU A 50 4.56 -1.62 -5.29
CA LEU A 50 5.97 -1.85 -4.92
C LEU A 50 6.81 -2.56 -6.00
N THR A 51 6.21 -3.58 -6.65
CA THR A 51 6.88 -4.34 -7.71
C THR A 51 7.09 -3.47 -8.96
N GLY A 52 6.07 -2.70 -9.35
CA GLY A 52 6.15 -1.73 -10.47
C GLY A 52 7.18 -0.61 -10.26
N LEU A 53 7.51 -0.27 -9.01
CA LEU A 53 8.48 0.79 -8.66
C LEU A 53 9.93 0.31 -8.88
N SER A 54 10.16 -1.00 -8.81
CA SER A 54 11.47 -1.60 -9.06
C SER A 54 11.77 -1.74 -10.54
N THR A 55 10.74 -1.81 -11.39
CA THR A 55 10.87 -2.08 -12.83
C THR A 55 10.89 -0.84 -13.72
N GLU A 56 10.32 0.30 -13.32
CA GLU A 56 10.29 1.51 -14.15
C GLU A 56 11.04 2.71 -13.55
N PRO A 57 12.11 3.22 -14.21
CA PRO A 57 12.89 4.37 -13.74
C PRO A 57 12.08 5.67 -13.60
N LYS A 58 11.05 5.87 -14.43
CA LYS A 58 10.22 7.09 -14.42
C LYS A 58 9.23 7.18 -13.25
N VAL A 59 8.88 6.04 -12.63
CA VAL A 59 7.88 5.97 -11.56
C VAL A 59 8.49 6.23 -10.18
N LYS A 60 9.83 6.24 -10.07
CA LYS A 60 10.56 6.42 -8.80
C LYS A 60 10.19 7.70 -8.03
N ASN A 61 9.94 8.82 -8.71
CA ASN A 61 9.71 10.10 -8.04
C ASN A 61 8.37 10.12 -7.27
N GLY A 62 7.26 9.77 -7.92
CA GLY A 62 5.94 9.76 -7.26
C GLY A 62 5.82 8.75 -6.12
N VAL A 63 6.64 7.71 -6.15
CA VAL A 63 6.73 6.67 -5.12
C VAL A 63 7.49 7.14 -3.89
N LEU A 64 8.64 7.77 -4.12
CA LEU A 64 9.40 8.38 -3.04
C LEU A 64 8.53 9.41 -2.34
N ASP A 65 7.82 10.25 -3.09
CA ASP A 65 6.87 11.22 -2.53
C ASP A 65 5.72 10.55 -1.75
N PHE A 66 5.19 9.43 -2.24
CA PHE A 66 4.17 8.66 -1.52
C PHE A 66 4.68 8.02 -0.23
N VAL A 67 5.86 7.39 -0.26
CA VAL A 67 6.48 6.78 0.92
C VAL A 67 6.86 7.86 1.94
N LEU A 68 7.41 8.98 1.48
CA LEU A 68 7.76 10.14 2.32
C LEU A 68 6.50 10.78 2.92
N SER A 69 5.41 10.92 2.15
CA SER A 69 4.16 11.48 2.67
C SER A 69 3.43 10.54 3.64
N LEU A 70 3.46 9.21 3.39
CA LEU A 70 2.92 8.22 4.33
C LEU A 70 3.71 8.15 5.63
N SER A 71 5.04 8.03 5.53
CA SER A 71 5.92 7.97 6.70
C SER A 71 5.90 9.30 7.45
N GLY A 72 6.01 10.42 6.73
CA GLY A 72 5.89 11.77 7.27
C GLY A 72 4.53 12.02 7.94
N GLY A 73 3.43 11.61 7.30
CA GLY A 73 2.07 11.73 7.85
C GLY A 73 1.84 10.85 9.08
N TYR A 74 2.33 9.61 9.08
CA TYR A 74 2.23 8.70 10.23
C TYR A 74 3.07 9.16 11.41
N LEU A 75 4.33 9.58 11.15
CA LEU A 75 5.20 10.15 12.17
C LEU A 75 4.63 11.46 12.71
N SER A 76 4.16 12.34 11.82
CA SER A 76 3.49 13.59 12.19
C SER A 76 2.26 13.33 13.05
N LYS A 77 1.37 12.40 12.67
CA LYS A 77 0.22 12.01 13.50
C LYS A 77 0.65 11.46 14.86
N ARG A 78 1.70 10.64 14.91
CA ARG A 78 2.21 10.07 16.18
C ARG A 78 2.80 11.15 17.09
N LEU A 79 3.48 12.15 16.51
CA LEU A 79 4.09 13.27 17.21
C LEU A 79 3.07 14.35 17.61
N LEU A 80 2.02 14.58 16.82
CA LEU A 80 1.02 15.63 17.08
C LEU A 80 -0.22 15.13 17.84
N ILE A 81 -0.72 13.92 17.54
CA ILE A 81 -2.03 13.43 17.99
C ILE A 81 -1.90 12.24 18.98
N GLY A 82 -0.77 11.54 19.00
CA GLY A 82 -0.46 10.54 20.04
C GLY A 82 -0.30 11.20 21.43
N LYS A 83 -0.19 10.42 22.51
CA LYS A 83 0.13 10.86 23.89
C LYS A 83 1.54 11.51 23.94
N SER A 84 1.69 12.62 23.23
CA SER A 84 2.90 13.35 22.85
C SER A 84 3.41 14.25 23.97
N ASN A 85 2.65 14.35 25.06
CA ASN A 85 2.99 15.19 26.19
C ASN A 85 4.37 14.90 26.79
N SER A 86 4.97 13.74 26.51
CA SER A 86 6.29 13.34 27.03
C SER A 86 7.41 13.35 25.98
N PHE A 87 7.26 12.74 24.79
CA PHE A 87 8.39 12.54 23.86
C PHE A 87 8.91 13.85 23.23
N LEU A 88 8.03 14.64 22.59
CA LEU A 88 8.43 15.92 22.00
C LEU A 88 8.91 16.91 23.08
N LYS A 89 8.20 16.97 24.22
CA LYS A 89 8.61 17.82 25.35
C LYS A 89 9.97 17.41 25.92
N SER A 90 10.28 16.12 25.97
CA SER A 90 11.58 15.61 26.42
C SER A 90 12.70 16.01 25.46
N ILE A 91 12.48 15.97 24.15
CA ILE A 91 13.47 16.40 23.14
C ILE A 91 13.73 17.90 23.27
N ILE A 92 12.65 18.70 23.32
CA ILE A 92 12.75 20.15 23.47
C ILE A 92 13.44 20.51 24.79
N GLY A 93 13.04 19.86 25.90
CA GLY A 93 13.64 20.05 27.22
C GLY A 93 15.14 19.73 27.24
N TYR A 94 15.55 18.62 26.61
CA TYR A 94 16.97 18.26 26.50
C TYR A 94 17.78 19.28 25.69
N ILE A 95 17.22 19.79 24.58
CA ILE A 95 17.87 20.83 23.76
C ILE A 95 18.03 22.13 24.57
N VAL A 96 16.98 22.56 25.27
CA VAL A 96 17.01 23.76 26.12
C VAL A 96 18.04 23.60 27.22
N GLN A 97 18.05 22.45 27.91
CA GLN A 97 19.02 22.13 28.95
C GLN A 97 20.45 22.16 28.41
N MET A 98 20.73 21.50 27.28
CA MET A 98 22.06 21.51 26.65
C MET A 98 22.52 22.94 26.31
N LYS A 99 21.65 23.79 25.77
CA LYS A 99 22.01 25.17 25.43
C LYS A 99 22.23 26.01 26.69
N ALA A 100 21.35 25.91 27.68
CA ALA A 100 21.50 26.60 28.95
C ALA A 100 22.79 26.19 29.67
N THR A 101 23.07 24.88 29.76
CA THR A 101 24.31 24.35 30.36
C THR A 101 25.55 24.84 29.62
N LYS A 102 25.56 24.88 28.29
CA LYS A 102 26.70 25.43 27.52
C LYS A 102 26.92 26.93 27.78
N ILE A 103 25.84 27.72 27.87
CA ILE A 103 25.95 29.16 28.16
C ILE A 103 26.48 29.39 29.58
N ILE A 104 25.93 28.68 30.56
CA ILE A 104 26.33 28.80 31.97
C ILE A 104 27.76 28.31 32.17
N SER A 105 28.14 27.16 31.60
CA SER A 105 29.49 26.62 31.69
C SER A 105 30.52 27.58 31.08
N ASN A 106 30.23 28.22 29.94
CA ASN A 106 31.13 29.20 29.35
C ASN A 106 31.27 30.46 30.23
N LYS A 107 30.21 30.85 30.94
CA LYS A 107 30.22 32.02 31.83
C LYS A 107 30.97 31.76 33.15
N ILE A 108 30.96 30.52 33.64
CA ILE A 108 31.68 30.10 34.86
C ILE A 108 33.15 29.78 34.58
N THR A 109 33.46 29.16 33.44
CA THR A 109 34.86 28.86 33.04
C THR A 109 35.59 30.11 32.51
N GLY A 110 34.89 31.11 32.01
CA GLY A 110 35.47 32.37 31.52
C GLY A 110 35.85 33.41 32.59
N ASP A 111 35.53 33.16 33.86
CA ASP A 111 35.78 34.09 34.98
C ASP A 111 37.02 33.72 35.83
N ASN A 112 37.83 32.75 35.36
CA ASN A 112 39.10 32.36 35.99
C ASN A 112 40.29 32.53 35.04
N LYS A 113 40.43 33.73 34.44
CA LYS A 113 41.68 34.14 33.80
C LYS A 113 41.96 35.62 34.02
#